data_AF-Q94B11-F1
#
_entry.id   AF-Q94B11-F1
#
_cell.length_a   1.000
_cell.length_b   1.000
_cell.length_c   1.000
_cell.angle_alpha   90.00
_cell.angle_beta   90.00
_cell.angle_gamma   90.00
#
_symmetry.space_group_name_H-M   'P 1'
#
loop_
_entity.id
_entity.type
_entity.pdbx_description
1 polymer ?
#
loop_
_entity_poly.entity_id
_entity_poly.type
_entity_poly.pdbx_seq_one_letter_code
_entity_poly.pdbx_strand_id
1 'polypeptide(L)'
;LGNLSGDPYILHTNVFIQGKGNREQQFYLWFDPTRNFHTYSIAWSAQHIILLVDNVPIRLFKNAESMGVPFPKNQPMRIYSSLWNADDWATRGGLVKTDWSKAPFTAYYRNFRASTSTSTSTFSDSAFQTQELDAYGRRRLRWVQKNFMI
;
A
#
# COMPACT_ATOMS: atom_id res chain seq x y z
N LEU A 1 -5.58 -7.71 -5.00
CA LEU A 1 -6.21 -9.03 -5.14
C LEU A 1 -7.08 -8.99 -6.39
N GLY A 2 -6.89 -9.96 -7.28
CA GLY A 2 -7.63 -10.04 -8.54
C GLY A 2 -9.11 -10.34 -8.35
N ASN A 3 -9.87 -10.30 -9.43
CA ASN A 3 -11.29 -10.64 -9.40
C ASN A 3 -11.78 -11.18 -10.76
N LEU A 4 -13.03 -11.62 -10.80
CA LEU A 4 -13.72 -11.95 -12.05
C LEU A 4 -13.82 -10.72 -12.96
N SER A 5 -13.91 -10.94 -14.27
CA SER A 5 -14.05 -9.86 -15.24
C SER A 5 -15.30 -9.03 -14.93
N GLY A 6 -15.11 -7.72 -14.73
CA GLY A 6 -16.18 -6.77 -14.37
C GLY A 6 -16.34 -6.54 -12.86
N ASP A 7 -15.78 -7.40 -12.01
CA ASP A 7 -15.78 -7.19 -10.56
C ASP A 7 -14.58 -6.33 -10.11
N PRO A 8 -14.72 -5.53 -9.04
CA PRO A 8 -13.68 -4.61 -8.61
C PRO A 8 -12.45 -5.33 -8.03
N TYR A 9 -11.27 -4.79 -8.29
CA TYR A 9 -10.03 -5.19 -7.64
C TYR A 9 -9.98 -4.69 -6.19
N ILE A 10 -9.33 -5.47 -5.32
CA ILE A 10 -9.08 -5.09 -3.92
C ILE A 10 -7.61 -4.70 -3.76
N LEU A 11 -7.35 -3.51 -3.24
CA LEU A 11 -6.04 -3.14 -2.70
C LEU A 11 -5.95 -3.60 -1.25
N HIS A 12 -5.02 -4.52 -0.97
CA HIS A 12 -4.79 -5.08 0.35
C HIS A 12 -3.49 -4.53 0.92
N THR A 13 -3.53 -3.99 2.13
CA THR A 13 -2.35 -3.47 2.82
C THR A 13 -2.14 -4.19 4.15
N ASN A 14 -0.88 -4.41 4.53
CA ASN A 14 -0.53 -5.02 5.80
C ASN A 14 0.78 -4.42 6.32
N VAL A 15 1.01 -4.52 7.64
CA VAL A 15 2.25 -4.07 8.29
C VAL A 15 2.72 -5.16 9.26
N PHE A 16 3.88 -5.73 8.97
CA PHE A 16 4.53 -6.73 9.79
C PHE A 16 5.62 -6.07 10.63
N ILE A 17 5.62 -6.35 11.94
CA ILE A 17 6.71 -5.94 12.84
C ILE A 17 7.15 -7.17 13.64
N GLN A 18 8.46 -7.47 13.63
CA GLN A 18 9.05 -8.59 14.36
C GLN A 18 8.30 -9.93 14.07
N GLY A 19 8.00 -10.18 12.80
CA GLY A 19 7.28 -11.39 12.35
C GLY A 19 5.77 -11.37 12.59
N LYS A 20 5.22 -10.39 13.32
CA LYS A 20 3.78 -10.31 13.59
C LYS A 20 3.06 -9.37 12.61
N GLY A 21 2.20 -9.95 11.78
CA GLY A 21 1.23 -9.26 10.91
C GLY A 21 -0.11 -9.04 11.59
N ASN A 22 -1.20 -9.49 10.94
CA ASN A 22 -2.61 -9.35 11.39
C ASN A 22 -3.06 -7.90 11.48
N ARG A 23 -2.64 -7.08 10.50
CA ARG A 23 -3.01 -5.67 10.39
C ARG A 23 -3.54 -5.38 8.99
N GLU A 24 -4.32 -6.29 8.44
CA GLU A 24 -4.90 -6.20 7.11
C GLU A 24 -5.88 -5.02 7.03
N GLN A 25 -5.81 -4.24 5.96
CA GLN A 25 -6.87 -3.33 5.55
C GLN A 25 -7.09 -3.50 4.05
N GLN A 26 -8.35 -3.61 3.65
CA GLN A 26 -8.75 -3.83 2.27
C GLN A 26 -9.53 -2.63 1.77
N PHE A 27 -9.32 -2.29 0.49
CA PHE A 27 -9.96 -1.15 -0.14
C PHE A 27 -10.41 -1.51 -1.56
N TYR A 28 -11.59 -1.06 -1.95
CA TYR A 28 -11.86 -0.78 -3.36
C TYR A 28 -11.14 0.50 -3.79
N LEU A 29 -10.92 0.66 -5.10
CA LEU A 29 -10.32 1.87 -5.66
C LEU A 29 -11.41 2.74 -6.29
N TRP A 30 -11.23 4.05 -6.27
CA TRP A 30 -12.12 5.03 -6.91
C TRP A 30 -11.89 5.14 -8.43
N PHE A 31 -11.19 4.17 -9.02
CA PHE A 31 -10.88 4.04 -10.44
C PHE A 31 -10.67 2.56 -10.79
N ASP A 32 -10.69 2.24 -12.08
CA ASP A 32 -10.32 0.91 -12.59
C ASP A 32 -8.78 0.81 -12.73
N PRO A 33 -8.09 0.04 -11.87
CA PRO A 33 -6.62 -0.03 -11.87
C PRO A 33 -6.05 -0.77 -13.09
N THR A 34 -6.89 -1.37 -13.94
CA THR A 34 -6.46 -2.10 -15.14
C THR A 34 -6.38 -1.21 -16.38
N ARG A 35 -6.96 -0.01 -16.33
CA ARG A 35 -7.09 0.87 -17.51
C ARG A 35 -5.95 1.85 -17.69
N ASN A 36 -5.33 2.29 -16.59
CA ASN A 36 -4.26 3.27 -16.59
C ASN A 36 -3.24 2.97 -15.50
N PHE A 37 -2.04 3.55 -15.64
CA PHE A 37 -1.05 3.51 -14.57
C PHE A 37 -1.41 4.51 -13.47
N HIS A 38 -1.39 4.03 -12.23
CA HIS A 38 -1.55 4.83 -11.02
C HIS A 38 -0.29 4.71 -10.15
N THR A 39 -0.03 5.71 -9.32
CA THR A 39 1.14 5.74 -8.45
C THR A 39 0.82 5.18 -7.08
N TYR A 40 1.47 4.07 -6.73
CA TYR A 40 1.43 3.49 -5.38
C TYR A 40 2.71 3.87 -4.65
N SER A 41 2.61 4.42 -3.44
CA SER A 41 3.76 4.93 -2.71
C SER A 41 3.73 4.54 -1.24
N ILE A 42 4.93 4.32 -0.69
CA ILE A 42 5.16 4.10 0.75
C ILE A 42 6.08 5.22 1.21
N ALA A 43 5.55 6.12 2.04
CA ALA A 43 6.36 7.09 2.77
C ALA A 43 6.60 6.53 4.17
N TRP A 44 7.86 6.24 4.49
CA TRP A 44 8.24 5.60 5.75
C TRP A 44 9.33 6.38 6.45
N SER A 45 9.06 6.77 7.69
CA SER A 45 9.96 7.47 8.59
C SER A 45 9.97 6.80 9.96
N ALA A 46 10.82 7.28 10.87
CA ALA A 46 10.84 6.79 12.26
C ALA A 46 9.54 7.10 13.03
N GLN A 47 8.72 8.03 12.51
CA GLN A 47 7.51 8.52 13.16
C GLN A 47 6.25 7.84 12.63
N HIS A 48 6.22 7.45 11.35
CA HIS A 48 5.03 6.84 10.73
C HIS A 48 5.32 6.17 9.39
N ILE A 49 4.38 5.33 8.95
CA ILE A 49 4.26 4.83 7.58
C ILE A 49 2.96 5.37 6.98
N ILE A 50 3.03 5.98 5.81
CA ILE A 50 1.87 6.38 5.01
C ILE A 50 1.89 5.57 3.71
N LEU A 51 0.75 4.93 3.42
CA LEU A 51 0.51 4.30 2.12
C LEU A 51 -0.38 5.22 1.29
N LEU A 52 0.02 5.47 0.05
CA LEU A 52 -0.67 6.39 -0.86
C LEU A 52 -1.01 5.73 -2.18
N VAL A 53 -2.11 6.21 -2.76
CA VAL A 53 -2.52 5.96 -4.15
C VAL A 53 -2.75 7.33 -4.80
N ASP A 54 -1.97 7.66 -5.83
CA ASP A 54 -1.98 8.97 -6.50
C ASP A 54 -1.89 10.17 -5.53
N ASN A 55 -0.95 10.10 -4.58
CA ASN A 55 -0.78 11.07 -3.50
C ASN A 55 -1.98 11.20 -2.54
N VAL A 56 -2.99 10.34 -2.63
CA VAL A 56 -4.08 10.25 -1.66
C VAL A 56 -3.69 9.25 -0.57
N PRO A 57 -3.59 9.67 0.70
CA PRO A 57 -3.29 8.74 1.79
C PRO A 57 -4.47 7.78 2.00
N ILE A 58 -4.19 6.48 1.94
CA ILE A 58 -5.19 5.42 2.20
C ILE A 58 -5.02 4.79 3.58
N ARG A 59 -3.79 4.86 4.13
CA ARG A 59 -3.46 4.29 5.44
C ARG A 59 -2.33 5.08 6.09
N LEU A 60 -2.49 5.36 7.38
CA LEU A 60 -1.46 5.92 8.25
C LEU A 60 -1.21 4.96 9.41
N PHE A 61 0.02 4.48 9.54
CA PHE A 61 0.47 3.66 10.67
C PHE A 61 1.48 4.48 11.48
N LYS A 62 1.05 5.04 12.61
CA LYS A 62 1.90 5.87 13.47
C LYS A 62 2.82 5.00 14.32
N ASN A 63 4.01 5.51 14.61
CA ASN A 63 4.85 4.97 15.67
C ASN A 63 4.16 5.20 17.02
N ALA A 64 3.81 4.09 17.66
CA ALA A 64 3.15 4.04 18.95
C ALA A 64 3.93 3.18 19.95
N GLU A 65 5.27 3.16 19.84
CA GLU A 65 6.16 2.43 20.75
C GLU A 65 5.98 2.88 22.20
N SER A 66 5.67 4.15 22.45
CA SER A 66 5.33 4.67 23.79
C SER A 66 4.08 4.04 24.40
N MET A 67 3.20 3.46 23.56
CA MET A 67 2.01 2.71 23.97
C MET A 67 2.22 1.18 23.85
N GLY A 68 3.47 0.73 23.69
CA GLY A 68 3.82 -0.69 23.60
C GLY A 68 3.55 -1.34 22.24
N VAL A 69 3.16 -0.57 21.21
CA VAL A 69 2.98 -1.10 19.86
C VAL A 69 4.31 -0.99 19.11
N PRO A 70 4.95 -2.11 18.73
CA PRO A 70 6.25 -2.07 18.08
C PRO A 70 6.14 -1.45 16.68
N PHE A 71 7.21 -0.79 16.24
CA PHE A 71 7.26 -0.09 14.96
C PHE A 71 8.51 -0.51 14.16
N PRO A 72 8.42 -0.72 12.83
CA PRO A 72 9.59 -1.09 12.05
C PRO A 72 10.41 0.17 11.81
N LYS A 73 11.46 0.40 12.59
CA LYS A 73 12.42 1.51 12.38
C LYS A 73 13.89 1.10 12.40
N ASN A 74 14.18 -0.08 12.96
CA ASN A 74 15.57 -0.53 13.22
C ASN A 74 16.03 -1.65 12.28
N GLN A 75 15.19 -2.11 11.34
CA GLN A 75 15.51 -3.19 10.41
C GLN A 75 15.48 -2.63 8.99
N PRO A 76 16.63 -2.59 8.28
CA PRO A 76 16.66 -2.20 6.88
C PRO A 76 15.78 -3.12 6.03
N MET A 77 15.07 -2.55 5.06
CA MET A 77 14.14 -3.28 4.19
C MET A 77 14.61 -3.23 2.73
N ARG A 78 14.17 -4.22 1.96
CA ARG A 78 14.26 -4.22 0.49
C ARG A 78 12.88 -4.05 -0.11
N ILE A 79 12.83 -3.45 -1.29
CA ILE A 79 11.60 -3.34 -2.09
C ILE A 79 11.47 -4.60 -2.94
N TYR A 80 10.29 -5.19 -2.93
CA TYR A 80 9.95 -6.37 -3.72
C TYR A 80 8.68 -6.10 -4.53
N SER A 81 8.58 -6.74 -5.68
CA SER A 81 7.36 -6.83 -6.47
C SER A 81 7.28 -8.22 -7.09
N SER A 82 6.08 -8.81 -7.10
CA SER A 82 5.85 -10.14 -7.67
C SER A 82 4.42 -10.26 -8.18
N LEU A 83 4.21 -11.18 -9.11
CA LEU A 83 2.90 -11.64 -9.56
C LEU A 83 2.86 -13.15 -9.35
N TRP A 84 1.89 -13.64 -8.57
CA TRP A 84 1.81 -15.04 -8.17
C TRP A 84 0.35 -15.46 -7.89
N ASN A 85 0.09 -16.76 -7.90
CA ASN A 85 -1.22 -17.34 -7.62
C ASN A 85 -1.46 -17.50 -6.10
N ALA A 86 -2.59 -17.00 -5.61
CA ALA A 86 -2.98 -17.04 -4.21
C ALA A 86 -4.42 -17.56 -4.02
N ASP A 87 -4.76 -18.62 -4.74
CA ASP A 87 -6.10 -19.23 -4.82
C ASP A 87 -6.77 -19.52 -3.48
N ASP A 88 -5.99 -19.79 -2.42
CA ASP A 88 -6.54 -20.16 -1.12
C ASP A 88 -7.21 -19.01 -0.39
N TRP A 89 -6.99 -17.75 -0.80
CA TRP A 89 -7.51 -16.59 -0.07
C TRP A 89 -7.78 -15.34 -0.92
N ALA A 90 -7.18 -15.19 -2.10
CA ALA A 90 -7.13 -13.90 -2.80
C ALA A 90 -8.50 -13.38 -3.27
N THR A 91 -9.29 -14.22 -3.93
CA THR A 91 -10.55 -13.78 -4.56
C THR A 91 -11.73 -14.35 -3.81
N ARG A 92 -12.59 -13.47 -3.25
CA ARG A 92 -13.74 -13.83 -2.40
C ARG A 92 -13.35 -14.79 -1.27
N GLY A 93 -12.25 -14.50 -0.58
CA GLY A 93 -11.74 -15.35 0.50
C GLY A 93 -11.27 -16.73 0.04
N GLY A 94 -10.91 -16.88 -1.24
CA GLY A 94 -10.43 -18.14 -1.83
C GLY A 94 -11.49 -19.00 -2.50
N LEU A 95 -12.74 -18.54 -2.55
CA LEU A 95 -13.84 -19.26 -3.21
C LEU A 95 -13.69 -19.28 -4.74
N VAL A 96 -13.10 -18.23 -5.32
CA VAL A 96 -12.88 -18.13 -6.77
C VAL A 96 -11.42 -18.48 -7.08
N LYS A 97 -11.23 -19.53 -7.87
CA LYS A 97 -9.93 -20.05 -8.29
C LYS A 97 -9.48 -19.45 -9.62
N THR A 98 -8.17 -19.46 -9.84
CA THR A 98 -7.54 -18.98 -11.06
C THR A 98 -7.92 -19.87 -12.24
N ASP A 99 -8.50 -19.26 -13.27
CA ASP A 99 -8.75 -19.90 -14.55
C ASP A 99 -7.50 -19.78 -15.44
N TRP A 100 -6.66 -20.81 -15.42
CA TRP A 100 -5.40 -20.84 -16.16
C TRP A 100 -5.57 -20.86 -17.68
N SER A 101 -6.76 -21.12 -18.21
CA SER A 101 -7.03 -20.97 -19.65
C SER A 101 -6.93 -19.50 -20.11
N LYS A 102 -7.02 -18.55 -19.17
CA LYS A 102 -6.88 -17.10 -19.41
C LYS A 102 -5.45 -16.59 -19.30
N ALA A 103 -4.47 -17.47 -19.11
CA ALA A 103 -3.06 -17.10 -19.09
C ALA A 103 -2.60 -16.57 -20.47
N PRO A 104 -1.62 -15.65 -20.53
CA PRO A 104 -0.83 -15.13 -19.41
C PRO A 104 -1.52 -14.01 -18.62
N PHE A 105 -1.36 -14.02 -17.30
CA PHE A 105 -1.70 -12.88 -16.44
C PHE A 105 -0.53 -11.90 -16.43
N THR A 106 -0.79 -10.64 -16.79
CA THR A 106 0.26 -9.64 -16.96
C THR A 106 0.04 -8.44 -16.04
N ALA A 107 1.11 -8.01 -15.37
CA ALA A 107 1.16 -6.79 -14.58
C ALA A 107 2.29 -5.89 -15.12
N TYR A 108 1.97 -4.62 -15.38
CA TYR A 108 2.92 -3.65 -15.91
C TYR A 108 3.39 -2.70 -14.82
N TYR A 109 4.69 -2.41 -14.80
CA TYR A 109 5.32 -1.50 -13.84
C TYR A 109 6.13 -0.44 -14.59
N ARG A 110 6.14 0.79 -14.10
CA ARG A 110 6.95 1.89 -14.61
C ARG A 110 7.26 2.89 -13.50
N ASN A 111 8.16 3.83 -13.77
CA ASN A 111 8.50 4.95 -12.86
C ASN A 111 8.99 4.48 -11.48
N PHE A 112 9.90 3.51 -11.45
CA PHE A 112 10.53 3.06 -10.20
C PHE A 112 11.32 4.21 -9.57
N ARG A 113 10.92 4.61 -8.36
CA ARG A 113 11.59 5.66 -7.57
C ARG A 113 11.81 5.16 -6.16
N ALA A 114 13.04 5.29 -5.68
CA ALA A 114 13.40 5.06 -4.29
C ALA A 114 14.27 6.25 -3.84
N SER A 115 13.85 6.88 -2.75
CA SER A 115 14.59 7.97 -2.11
C SER A 115 14.77 7.63 -0.64
N THR A 116 16.00 7.70 -0.16
CA THR A 116 16.37 7.45 1.24
C THR A 116 16.91 8.74 1.85
N SER A 117 16.51 9.05 3.08
CA SER A 117 16.93 10.26 3.79
C SER A 117 18.41 10.27 4.23
N THR A 118 19.20 9.25 3.89
CA THR A 118 20.62 9.11 4.28
C THR A 118 21.61 9.62 3.22
N SER A 119 21.16 10.08 2.06
CA SER A 119 22.04 10.70 1.06
C SER A 119 22.06 12.21 1.21
N THR A 120 23.24 12.76 1.52
CA THR A 120 23.62 14.18 1.45
C THR A 120 23.61 14.73 0.02
N SER A 121 22.56 14.42 -0.75
CA SER A 121 22.33 15.00 -2.07
C SER A 121 21.16 15.95 -1.99
N THR A 122 21.45 17.22 -2.26
CA THR A 122 20.55 18.36 -2.38
C THR A 122 19.59 18.17 -3.55
N PHE A 123 18.59 17.29 -3.41
CA PHE A 123 17.43 17.26 -4.29
C PHE A 123 16.15 17.33 -3.45
N SER A 124 15.45 18.43 -3.68
CA SER A 124 14.26 18.92 -2.99
C SER A 124 13.02 18.09 -3.32
N ASP A 125 12.87 16.94 -2.66
CA ASP A 125 11.57 16.24 -2.52
C ASP A 125 11.32 15.79 -1.06
N SER A 126 12.06 16.41 -0.12
CA SER A 126 12.08 16.09 1.31
C SER A 126 10.79 16.45 2.08
N ALA A 127 9.81 17.08 1.43
CA ALA A 127 8.59 17.54 2.10
C ALA A 127 7.71 16.39 2.64
N PHE A 128 7.71 15.22 1.99
CA PHE A 128 6.84 14.10 2.39
C PHE A 128 7.44 13.17 3.46
N GLN A 129 8.74 13.23 3.72
CA GLN A 129 9.41 12.22 4.56
C GLN A 129 9.36 12.51 6.07
N THR A 130 9.12 13.74 6.48
CA THR A 130 9.09 14.13 7.91
C THR A 130 7.77 14.77 8.34
N GLN A 131 6.91 15.14 7.39
CA GLN A 131 5.71 15.91 7.68
C GLN A 131 4.54 14.96 7.99
N GLU A 132 3.99 15.06 9.20
CA GLU A 132 2.70 14.43 9.50
C GLU A 132 1.65 14.88 8.47
N LEU A 133 0.68 14.01 8.18
CA LEU A 133 -0.46 14.40 7.34
C LEU A 133 -1.09 15.68 7.88
N ASP A 134 -1.17 16.69 7.01
CA ASP A 134 -1.81 17.96 7.29
C ASP A 134 -3.33 17.78 7.46
N ALA A 135 -4.04 18.89 7.73
CA ALA A 135 -5.48 18.84 7.92
C ALA A 135 -6.22 18.31 6.68
N TYR A 136 -5.74 18.62 5.48
CA TYR A 136 -6.32 18.14 4.23
C TYR A 136 -6.09 16.64 4.03
N GLY A 137 -4.84 16.17 4.17
CA GLY A 137 -4.46 14.77 4.08
C GLY A 137 -5.22 13.89 5.08
N ARG A 138 -5.42 14.37 6.32
CA ARG A 138 -6.25 13.66 7.31
C ARG A 138 -7.72 13.57 6.91
N ARG A 139 -8.29 14.63 6.31
CA ARG A 139 -9.67 14.58 5.78
C ARG A 139 -9.79 13.60 4.61
N ARG A 140 -8.82 13.60 3.70
CA ARG A 140 -8.77 12.65 2.57
C ARG A 140 -8.64 11.21 3.04
N LEU A 141 -7.76 10.94 4.01
CA LEU A 141 -7.63 9.61 4.62
C LEU A 141 -8.96 9.12 5.20
N ARG A 142 -9.63 9.94 5.99
CA ARG A 142 -10.95 9.60 6.56
C ARG A 142 -12.00 9.36 5.47
N TRP A 143 -11.99 10.17 4.42
CA TRP A 143 -12.91 9.99 3.29
C TRP A 143 -12.65 8.67 2.54
N VAL A 144 -11.39 8.31 2.30
CA VAL A 144 -11.04 7.02 1.69
C VAL A 144 -11.52 5.87 2.59
N GLN A 145 -11.16 5.91 3.88
CA GLN A 145 -11.55 4.87 4.82
C GLN A 145 -13.07 4.73 4.94
N LYS A 146 -13.81 5.83 4.92
CA LYS A 146 -15.28 5.80 5.01
C LYS A 146 -15.96 5.22 3.77
N ASN A 147 -15.45 5.50 2.57
CA ASN A 147 -16.18 5.21 1.32
C ASN A 147 -15.63 3.98 0.57
N PHE A 148 -14.39 3.56 0.85
CA PHE A 148 -13.71 2.55 0.05
C PHE A 148 -13.09 1.41 0.86
N MET A 149 -12.91 1.56 2.18
CA MET A 149 -12.41 0.46 3.01
C MET A 149 -13.51 -0.58 3.21
N ILE A 150 -13.14 -1.86 3.13
CA ILE A 150 -14.04 -3.02 3.28
C ILE A 150 -13.55 -3.97 4.36
#